data_AF-A0A552V0H3-F1
#
_entry.id   AF-A0A552V0H3-F1
#
_cell.length_a   1.000
_cell.length_b   1.000
_cell.length_c   1.000
_cell.angle_alpha   90.00
_cell.angle_beta   90.00
_cell.angle_gamma   90.00
#
_symmetry.space_group_name_H-M   'P 1'
#
loop_
_entity.id
_entity.type
_entity.pdbx_description
1 polymer ?
#
loop_
_entity_poly.entity_id
_entity_poly.type
_entity_poly.pdbx_seq_one_letter_code
_entity_poly.pdbx_strand_id
1 'polypeptide(L)'
;MKKIVLRYGLLAGPISMIGFALTATHIVDSKYGMLVGYASMIVAFSLIYVAVVNYRDNYNGGTITFGKAFLIGLYITLIASTVYVVIWLISYYFFMPDYLDKYMANYLADLKAGGASAEKIKAETAEMAGYMEMYKNPFLNALITYTEILPVGLIVSLISAAILRRKPQFA
;
A
#
# COMPACT_ATOMS: atom_id res chain seq x y z
N MET A 1 -14.58 -16.56 -8.40
CA MET A 1 -13.24 -15.96 -8.21
C MET A 1 -13.12 -14.57 -8.85
N LYS A 2 -13.22 -14.41 -10.18
CA LYS A 2 -13.02 -13.11 -10.87
C LYS A 2 -13.82 -11.94 -10.27
N LYS A 3 -15.14 -12.11 -10.07
CA LYS A 3 -16.01 -11.07 -9.49
C LYS A 3 -15.60 -10.66 -8.06
N ILE A 4 -15.17 -11.62 -7.23
CA ILE A 4 -14.70 -11.36 -5.87
C ILE A 4 -13.41 -10.55 -5.93
N VAL A 5 -12.42 -11.06 -6.67
CA VAL A 5 -11.12 -10.41 -6.84
C VAL A 5 -11.26 -8.96 -7.30
N LEU A 6 -12.08 -8.71 -8.33
CA LEU A 6 -12.34 -7.35 -8.82
C LEU A 6 -13.02 -6.48 -7.76
N ARG A 7 -14.09 -6.98 -7.12
CA ARG A 7 -14.82 -6.20 -6.12
C ARG A 7 -13.93 -5.81 -4.94
N TYR A 8 -13.20 -6.75 -4.36
CA TYR A 8 -12.38 -6.48 -3.18
C TYR A 8 -11.10 -5.70 -3.54
N GLY A 9 -10.49 -5.93 -4.70
CA GLY A 9 -9.35 -5.15 -5.18
C GLY A 9 -9.70 -3.68 -5.43
N LEU A 10 -10.82 -3.41 -6.11
CA LEU A 10 -11.29 -2.04 -6.38
C LEU A 10 -11.74 -1.30 -5.12
N LEU A 11 -12.15 -2.03 -4.06
CA LEU A 11 -12.45 -1.43 -2.76
C LEU A 11 -11.17 -1.17 -1.94
N ALA A 12 -10.22 -2.11 -1.93
CA ALA A 12 -9.01 -2.01 -1.14
C ALA A 12 -8.09 -0.86 -1.63
N GLY A 13 -7.97 -0.63 -2.94
CA GLY A 13 -7.10 0.42 -3.48
C GLY A 13 -7.40 1.84 -2.98
N PRO A 14 -8.66 2.32 -3.03
CA PRO A 14 -9.01 3.63 -2.47
C PRO A 14 -8.89 3.67 -0.94
N ILE A 15 -9.22 2.57 -0.24
CA ILE A 15 -9.11 2.51 1.22
C ILE A 15 -7.65 2.65 1.66
N SER A 16 -6.70 2.08 0.92
CA SER A 16 -5.27 2.21 1.27
C SER A 16 -4.76 3.64 1.14
N MET A 17 -5.40 4.50 0.35
CA MET A 17 -5.07 5.94 0.24
C MET A 17 -5.62 6.80 1.37
N ILE A 18 -6.54 6.30 2.22
CA ILE A 18 -7.20 7.12 3.24
C ILE A 18 -6.19 7.70 4.24
N GLY A 19 -5.21 6.90 4.69
CA GLY A 19 -4.22 7.37 5.65
C GLY A 19 -3.34 8.50 5.11
N PHE A 20 -2.98 8.41 3.82
CA PHE A 20 -2.32 9.50 3.12
C PHE A 20 -3.21 10.74 3.05
N ALA A 21 -4.48 10.61 2.65
CA ALA A 21 -5.40 11.74 2.53
C ALA A 21 -5.62 12.45 3.88
N LEU A 22 -5.73 11.72 4.99
CA LEU A 22 -5.85 12.27 6.33
C LEU A 22 -4.62 13.09 6.75
N THR A 23 -3.43 12.64 6.35
CA THR A 23 -2.18 13.34 6.63
C THR A 23 -2.03 14.57 5.73
N ALA A 24 -2.33 14.43 4.43
CA ALA A 24 -2.24 15.50 3.45
C ALA A 24 -3.24 16.66 3.71
N THR A 25 -4.37 16.36 4.36
CA THR A 25 -5.38 17.35 4.77
C THR A 25 -5.14 17.92 6.17
N HIS A 26 -4.03 17.55 6.82
CA HIS A 26 -3.69 17.96 8.20
C HIS A 26 -4.71 17.56 9.27
N ILE A 27 -5.61 16.62 8.98
CA ILE A 27 -6.49 16.00 9.99
C ILE A 27 -5.64 15.18 10.97
N VAL A 28 -4.62 14.51 10.45
CA VAL A 28 -3.59 13.81 11.22
C VAL A 28 -2.28 14.59 11.11
N ASP A 29 -1.61 14.77 12.26
CA ASP A 29 -0.28 15.37 12.33
C ASP A 29 0.72 14.58 11.48
N SER A 30 1.53 15.27 10.68
CA SER A 30 2.52 14.67 9.78
C SER A 30 3.48 13.74 10.49
N LYS A 31 3.74 13.94 11.79
CA LYS A 31 4.58 13.04 12.61
C LYS A 31 4.02 11.61 12.71
N TYR A 32 2.71 11.45 12.57
CA TYR A 32 2.04 10.15 12.55
C TYR A 32 1.69 9.68 11.14
N GLY A 33 2.03 10.46 10.11
CA GLY A 33 1.60 10.21 8.74
C GLY A 33 2.00 8.83 8.21
N MET A 34 3.26 8.44 8.44
CA MET A 34 3.75 7.12 8.03
C MET A 34 3.00 5.99 8.75
N LEU A 35 2.79 6.12 10.07
CA LEU A 35 2.07 5.12 10.86
C LEU A 35 0.62 4.96 10.37
N VAL A 36 -0.07 6.08 10.16
CA VAL A 36 -1.47 6.09 9.70
C VAL A 36 -1.58 5.61 8.25
N GLY A 37 -0.60 5.93 7.40
CA GLY A 37 -0.52 5.41 6.03
C GLY A 37 -0.39 3.89 5.99
N TYR A 38 0.57 3.31 6.71
CA TYR A 38 0.70 1.84 6.77
C TYR A 38 -0.49 1.18 7.46
N ALA A 39 -1.06 1.80 8.49
CA ALA A 39 -2.27 1.31 9.13
C ALA A 39 -3.45 1.26 8.13
N SER A 40 -3.65 2.29 7.30
CA SER A 40 -4.69 2.25 6.27
C SER A 40 -4.43 1.20 5.20
N MET A 41 -3.17 0.97 4.81
CA MET A 41 -2.82 -0.13 3.90
C MET A 41 -3.16 -1.50 4.49
N ILE A 42 -2.82 -1.74 5.77
CA ILE A 42 -3.14 -3.00 6.45
C ILE A 42 -4.65 -3.20 6.55
N VAL A 43 -5.40 -2.15 6.92
CA VAL A 43 -6.87 -2.18 6.97
C VAL A 43 -7.44 -2.49 5.59
N ALA A 44 -6.96 -1.85 4.53
CA ALA A 44 -7.37 -2.14 3.16
C ALA A 44 -7.10 -3.60 2.77
N PHE A 45 -5.90 -4.10 3.05
CA PHE A 45 -5.52 -5.47 2.72
C PHE A 45 -6.17 -6.53 3.60
N SER A 46 -6.72 -6.18 4.76
CA SER A 46 -7.57 -7.10 5.55
C SER A 46 -8.77 -7.62 4.76
N LEU A 47 -9.23 -6.88 3.74
CA LEU A 47 -10.26 -7.31 2.80
C LEU A 47 -9.86 -8.57 2.00
N ILE A 48 -8.56 -8.88 1.87
CA ILE A 48 -8.10 -10.14 1.28
C ILE A 48 -8.61 -11.32 2.10
N TYR A 49 -8.50 -11.26 3.43
CA TYR A 49 -9.01 -12.31 4.31
C TYR A 49 -10.51 -12.52 4.09
N VAL A 50 -11.28 -11.42 4.07
CA VAL A 50 -12.74 -11.45 3.83
C VAL A 50 -13.07 -12.04 2.46
N ALA A 51 -12.32 -11.66 1.42
CA ALA A 51 -12.51 -12.16 0.07
C ALA A 51 -12.25 -13.67 -0.03
N VAL A 52 -11.20 -14.16 0.64
CA VAL A 52 -10.84 -15.59 0.66
C VAL A 52 -11.89 -16.39 1.43
N VAL A 53 -12.36 -15.90 2.58
CA VAL A 53 -13.48 -16.52 3.33
C VAL A 53 -14.75 -16.56 2.48
N ASN A 54 -15.12 -15.42 1.87
CA ASN A 54 -16.30 -15.33 1.04
C ASN A 54 -16.24 -16.31 -0.15
N TYR A 55 -15.08 -16.46 -0.79
CA TYR A 55 -14.89 -17.42 -1.86
C TYR A 55 -14.98 -18.87 -1.37
N ARG A 56 -14.32 -19.19 -0.25
CA ARG A 56 -14.33 -20.52 0.36
C ARG A 56 -15.76 -20.97 0.64
N ASP A 57 -16.53 -20.14 1.35
CA ASP A 57 -17.82 -20.55 1.91
C ASP A 57 -18.95 -20.51 0.86
N ASN A 58 -18.97 -19.50 -0.01
CA ASN A 58 -20.09 -19.34 -0.96
C ASN A 58 -19.85 -19.98 -2.33
N TYR A 59 -18.59 -20.28 -2.69
CA TYR A 59 -18.25 -20.74 -4.04
C TYR A 59 -17.41 -22.01 -4.10
N ASN A 60 -16.80 -22.45 -2.99
CA ASN A 60 -15.91 -23.62 -2.96
C ASN A 60 -16.30 -24.63 -1.86
N GLY A 61 -17.55 -24.59 -1.39
CA GLY A 61 -18.12 -25.59 -0.48
C GLY A 61 -17.42 -25.67 0.88
N GLY A 62 -16.92 -24.55 1.40
CA GLY A 62 -16.31 -24.47 2.74
C GLY A 62 -14.85 -24.96 2.82
N THR A 63 -14.26 -25.43 1.73
CA THR A 63 -12.85 -25.87 1.66
C THR A 63 -12.04 -24.94 0.78
N ILE A 64 -10.73 -24.80 1.02
CA ILE A 64 -9.85 -24.04 0.12
C ILE A 64 -8.39 -24.44 0.32
N THR A 65 -7.68 -24.65 -0.79
CA THR A 65 -6.24 -24.94 -0.76
C THR A 65 -5.43 -23.65 -0.59
N PHE A 66 -4.21 -23.78 -0.05
CA PHE A 66 -3.29 -22.65 0.10
C PHE A 66 -3.07 -21.91 -1.22
N GLY A 67 -2.76 -22.64 -2.31
CA GLY A 67 -2.50 -22.03 -3.60
C GLY A 67 -3.68 -21.24 -4.15
N LYS A 68 -4.92 -21.74 -4.00
CA LYS A 68 -6.12 -20.99 -4.41
C LYS A 68 -6.35 -19.76 -3.53
N ALA A 69 -6.17 -19.86 -2.22
CA ALA A 69 -6.32 -18.74 -1.30
C ALA A 69 -5.27 -17.65 -1.58
N PHE A 70 -4.02 -18.05 -1.77
CA PHE A 70 -2.92 -17.14 -2.12
C PHE A 70 -3.16 -16.47 -3.46
N LEU A 71 -3.63 -17.20 -4.48
CA LEU A 71 -3.90 -16.65 -5.80
C LEU A 71 -5.01 -15.58 -5.75
N ILE A 72 -6.04 -15.78 -4.92
CA ILE A 72 -7.08 -14.76 -4.70
C ILE A 72 -6.49 -13.51 -4.06
N GLY A 73 -5.69 -13.68 -3.00
CA GLY A 73 -4.99 -12.57 -2.34
C GLY A 73 -4.08 -11.83 -3.31
N LEU A 74 -3.24 -12.55 -4.06
CA LEU A 74 -2.33 -12.00 -5.05
C LEU A 74 -3.04 -11.12 -6.07
N TYR A 75 -4.15 -11.59 -6.65
CA TYR A 75 -4.88 -10.77 -7.62
C TYR A 75 -5.53 -9.54 -6.99
N ILE A 76 -6.05 -9.66 -5.76
CA ILE A 76 -6.59 -8.50 -5.03
C ILE A 76 -5.47 -7.50 -4.75
N THR A 77 -4.30 -7.96 -4.30
CA THR A 77 -3.12 -7.13 -4.07
C THR A 77 -2.72 -6.40 -5.34
N LEU A 78 -2.59 -7.10 -6.48
CA LEU A 78 -2.23 -6.46 -7.75
C LEU A 78 -3.24 -5.37 -8.14
N ILE A 79 -4.55 -5.66 -8.07
CA ILE A 79 -5.58 -4.66 -8.43
C ILE A 79 -5.57 -3.48 -7.47
N ALA A 80 -5.53 -3.73 -6.15
CA ALA A 80 -5.55 -2.70 -5.13
C ALA A 80 -4.32 -1.79 -5.24
N SER A 81 -3.14 -2.39 -5.42
CA SER A 81 -1.89 -1.65 -5.64
C SER A 81 -1.93 -0.82 -6.91
N THR A 82 -2.47 -1.34 -8.02
CA THR A 82 -2.64 -0.55 -9.25
C THR A 82 -3.56 0.63 -9.03
N VAL A 83 -4.71 0.43 -8.36
CA VAL A 83 -5.65 1.53 -8.07
C VAL A 83 -5.00 2.57 -7.15
N TYR A 84 -4.29 2.14 -6.11
CA TYR A 84 -3.52 3.02 -5.24
C TYR A 84 -2.50 3.86 -6.01
N VAL A 85 -1.69 3.23 -6.87
CA VAL A 85 -0.68 3.92 -7.70
C VAL A 85 -1.34 4.90 -8.65
N VAL A 86 -2.45 4.53 -9.30
CA VAL A 86 -3.17 5.45 -10.20
C VAL A 86 -3.70 6.66 -9.44
N ILE A 87 -4.33 6.46 -8.28
CA ILE A 87 -4.83 7.57 -7.44
C ILE A 87 -3.65 8.44 -6.97
N TRP A 88 -2.54 7.83 -6.56
CA TRP A 88 -1.32 8.54 -6.16
C TRP A 88 -0.77 9.40 -7.30
N LEU A 89 -0.59 8.85 -8.50
CA LEU A 89 -0.08 9.60 -9.65
C LEU A 89 -1.00 10.76 -10.02
N ILE A 90 -2.32 10.53 -10.07
CA ILE A 90 -3.28 11.60 -10.33
C ILE A 90 -3.16 12.69 -9.26
N SER A 91 -3.12 12.31 -7.99
CA SER A 91 -3.00 13.24 -6.86
C SER A 91 -1.70 14.05 -6.93
N TYR A 92 -0.58 13.37 -7.18
CA TYR A 92 0.74 13.97 -7.24
C TYR A 92 0.87 14.95 -8.42
N TYR A 93 0.58 14.51 -9.65
CA TYR A 93 0.83 15.34 -10.83
C TYR A 93 -0.20 16.45 -11.07
N PHE A 94 -1.44 16.29 -10.61
CA PHE A 94 -2.51 17.27 -10.89
C PHE A 94 -2.89 18.12 -9.68
N PHE A 95 -2.78 17.60 -8.46
CA PHE A 95 -3.26 18.30 -7.26
C PHE A 95 -2.14 18.75 -6.33
N MET A 96 -1.03 18.03 -6.26
CA MET A 96 0.07 18.32 -5.34
C MET A 96 1.46 18.14 -5.98
N PRO A 97 1.76 18.87 -7.07
CA PRO A 97 3.03 18.73 -7.78
C PRO A 97 4.24 19.17 -6.95
N ASP A 98 4.03 20.00 -5.93
CA ASP A 98 5.04 20.50 -4.99
C ASP A 98 5.12 19.68 -3.69
N TYR A 99 4.42 18.53 -3.62
CA TYR A 99 4.37 17.69 -2.42
C TYR A 99 5.75 17.23 -1.98
N LEU A 100 6.57 16.72 -2.91
CA LEU A 100 7.89 16.20 -2.57
C LEU A 100 8.86 17.29 -2.10
N ASP A 101 8.78 18.49 -2.68
CA ASP A 101 9.59 19.64 -2.24
C ASP A 101 9.28 19.98 -0.77
N LYS A 102 7.98 20.07 -0.44
CA LYS A 102 7.50 20.34 0.92
C LYS A 102 7.86 19.21 1.89
N TYR A 103 7.67 17.96 1.46
CA TYR A 103 8.00 16.78 2.26
C TYR A 103 9.50 16.75 2.60
N MET A 104 10.37 16.96 1.62
CA MET A 104 11.81 16.98 1.82
C MET A 104 12.25 18.12 2.74
N ALA A 105 11.68 19.32 2.55
CA ALA A 105 11.99 20.47 3.40
C ALA A 105 11.65 20.19 4.87
N ASN A 106 10.47 19.59 5.13
CA ASN A 106 10.05 19.20 6.48
C ASN A 106 10.93 18.09 7.05
N TYR A 107 11.19 17.03 6.28
CA TYR A 107 12.02 15.90 6.71
C TYR A 107 13.46 16.34 7.08
N LEU A 108 14.07 17.21 6.29
CA LEU A 108 15.40 17.75 6.59
C LEU A 108 15.39 18.70 7.80
N ALA A 109 14.31 19.45 8.01
CA ALA A 109 14.13 20.27 9.20
C ALA A 109 14.02 19.39 10.46
N ASP A 110 13.26 18.31 10.40
CA ASP A 110 13.11 17.34 11.50
C ASP A 110 14.43 16.62 11.81
N LEU A 111 15.21 16.22 10.80
CA LEU A 111 16.54 15.63 10.98
C LEU A 111 17.51 16.59 11.69
N LYS A 112 17.48 17.88 11.31
CA LYS A 112 18.29 18.92 11.96
C LYS A 112 17.86 19.14 13.41
N ALA A 113 16.56 19.25 13.66
CA ALA A 113 16.01 19.41 14.99
C ALA A 113 16.31 18.20 15.90
N GLY A 114 16.35 16.99 15.32
CA GLY A 114 16.73 15.75 15.98
C GLY A 114 18.23 15.57 16.23
N GLY A 115 19.07 16.54 15.84
CA GLY A 115 20.52 16.51 16.11
C GLY A 115 21.31 15.57 15.19
N ALA A 116 20.81 15.26 13.99
CA ALA A 116 21.55 14.46 13.02
C ALA A 116 22.88 15.13 12.63
N SER A 117 23.92 14.32 12.36
CA SER A 117 25.22 14.83 11.91
C SER A 117 25.11 15.50 10.54
N ALA A 118 26.02 16.45 10.27
CA ALA A 118 26.09 17.11 8.96
C ALA A 118 26.31 16.11 7.80
N GLU A 119 27.06 15.04 8.05
CA GLU A 119 27.27 13.95 7.09
C GLU A 119 25.98 13.20 6.78
N LYS A 120 25.18 12.86 7.80
CA LYS A 120 23.88 12.21 7.60
C LYS A 120 22.91 13.11 6.85
N ILE A 121 22.82 14.38 7.23
CA ILE A 121 21.96 15.35 6.53
C ILE A 121 22.35 15.46 5.06
N LYS A 122 23.66 15.52 4.75
CA LYS A 122 24.15 15.60 3.37
C LYS A 122 23.82 14.32 2.57
N ALA A 123 24.00 13.14 3.16
CA ALA A 123 23.69 11.87 2.52
C ALA A 123 22.19 11.76 2.20
N GLU A 124 21.33 12.03 3.17
CA GLU A 124 19.86 12.01 3.02
C GLU A 124 19.39 13.04 1.99
N THR A 125 19.97 14.25 1.98
CA THR A 125 19.65 15.27 0.99
C THR A 125 20.00 14.82 -0.44
N ALA A 126 21.15 14.18 -0.62
CA ALA A 126 21.56 13.65 -1.92
C ALA A 126 20.66 12.50 -2.38
N GLU A 127 20.28 11.60 -1.47
CA GLU A 127 19.36 10.50 -1.76
C GLU A 127 17.97 11.01 -2.16
N MET A 128 17.41 11.94 -1.39
CA MET A 128 16.11 12.55 -1.66
C MET A 128 16.08 13.32 -2.97
N ALA A 129 17.16 14.05 -3.32
CA ALA A 129 17.28 14.70 -4.61
C ALA A 129 17.26 13.69 -5.78
N GLY A 130 17.89 12.52 -5.61
CA GLY A 130 17.81 11.42 -6.56
C GLY A 130 16.38 10.90 -6.74
N TYR A 131 15.65 10.69 -5.64
CA TYR A 131 14.24 10.30 -5.71
C TYR A 131 13.38 11.37 -6.39
N MET A 132 13.58 12.65 -6.09
CA MET A 132 12.83 13.73 -6.73
C MET A 132 12.99 13.72 -8.25
N GLU A 133 14.20 13.48 -8.75
CA GLU A 133 14.44 13.37 -10.19
C GLU A 133 13.70 12.18 -10.81
N MET A 134 13.72 11.02 -10.14
CA MET A 134 12.94 9.86 -10.58
C MET A 134 11.43 10.14 -10.56
N TYR A 135 10.94 10.85 -9.54
CA TYR A 135 9.53 11.18 -9.37
C TYR A 135 8.99 12.16 -10.42
N LYS A 136 9.84 12.81 -11.23
CA LYS A 136 9.41 13.57 -12.41
C LYS A 136 8.91 12.69 -13.54
N ASN A 137 9.36 11.43 -13.59
CA ASN A 137 8.91 10.46 -14.58
C ASN A 137 7.73 9.65 -13.99
N PRO A 138 6.52 9.71 -14.59
CA PRO A 138 5.35 8.99 -14.08
C PRO A 138 5.56 7.49 -13.96
N PHE A 139 6.35 6.89 -14.85
CA PHE A 139 6.66 5.46 -14.81
C PHE A 139 7.55 5.10 -13.62
N LEU A 140 8.59 5.89 -13.35
CA LEU A 140 9.48 5.65 -12.21
C LEU A 140 8.78 5.93 -10.89
N ASN A 141 7.99 7.01 -10.81
CA ASN A 141 7.13 7.31 -9.66
C ASN A 141 6.21 6.11 -9.37
N ALA A 142 5.52 5.59 -10.40
CA ALA A 142 4.68 4.40 -10.27
C ALA A 142 5.44 3.19 -9.72
N LEU A 143 6.63 2.89 -10.26
CA LEU A 143 7.45 1.76 -9.81
C LEU A 143 7.86 1.92 -8.35
N ILE A 144 8.31 3.10 -7.94
CA ILE A 144 8.69 3.36 -6.54
C ILE A 144 7.48 3.16 -5.63
N THR A 145 6.33 3.73 -5.97
CA THR A 145 5.10 3.54 -5.20
C THR A 145 4.66 2.07 -5.12
N TYR A 146 4.86 1.29 -6.20
CA TYR A 146 4.60 -0.15 -6.18
C TYR A 146 5.49 -0.90 -5.19
N THR A 147 6.76 -0.50 -5.04
CA THR A 147 7.68 -1.13 -4.06
C THR A 147 7.24 -0.90 -2.61
N GLU A 148 6.46 0.15 -2.35
CA GLU A 148 5.91 0.42 -1.03
C GLU A 148 4.69 -0.48 -0.74
N ILE A 149 3.72 -0.52 -1.65
CA ILE A 149 2.42 -1.16 -1.38
C ILE A 149 2.37 -2.66 -1.70
N LEU A 150 3.08 -3.13 -2.74
CA LEU A 150 3.01 -4.54 -3.15
C LEU A 150 3.53 -5.50 -2.07
N PRO A 151 4.71 -5.27 -1.44
CA PRO A 151 5.21 -6.19 -0.43
C PRO A 151 4.24 -6.34 0.74
N VAL A 152 3.61 -5.25 1.18
CA VAL A 152 2.60 -5.27 2.25
C VAL A 152 1.42 -6.15 1.86
N GLY A 153 0.87 -5.96 0.66
CA GLY A 153 -0.25 -6.78 0.17
C GLY A 153 0.11 -8.25 -0.03
N LEU A 154 1.34 -8.55 -0.47
CA LEU A 154 1.83 -9.92 -0.62
C LEU A 154 1.98 -10.62 0.73
N ILE A 155 2.50 -9.94 1.74
CA ILE A 155 2.59 -10.47 3.10
C ILE A 155 1.20 -10.80 3.64
N VAL A 156 0.25 -9.87 3.51
CA VAL A 156 -1.14 -10.12 3.97
C VAL A 156 -1.81 -11.25 3.18
N SER A 157 -1.52 -11.36 1.87
CA SER A 157 -1.98 -12.48 1.03
C SER A 157 -1.46 -13.83 1.51
N LEU A 158 -0.16 -13.90 1.83
CA LEU A 158 0.48 -15.11 2.37
C LEU A 158 -0.11 -15.52 3.71
N ILE A 159 -0.25 -14.55 4.64
CA ILE A 159 -0.82 -14.77 5.96
C ILE A 159 -2.27 -15.26 5.84
N SER A 160 -3.08 -14.58 5.02
CA SER A 160 -4.49 -14.96 4.80
C SER A 160 -4.60 -16.36 4.23
N ALA A 161 -3.76 -16.71 3.25
CA ALA A 161 -3.76 -18.03 2.64
C ALA A 161 -3.32 -19.14 3.60
N ALA A 162 -2.34 -18.86 4.47
CA ALA A 162 -1.86 -19.80 5.48
C ALA A 162 -2.94 -20.08 6.53
N ILE A 163 -3.59 -19.04 7.05
CA ILE A 163 -4.63 -19.14 8.10
C ILE A 163 -5.89 -19.83 7.57
N LEU A 164 -6.32 -19.51 6.34
CA LEU A 164 -7.61 -19.96 5.81
C LEU A 164 -7.58 -21.33 5.12
N ARG A 165 -6.39 -21.93 4.98
CA ARG A 165 -6.24 -23.25 4.37
C ARG A 165 -7.05 -24.30 5.14
N ARG A 166 -8.10 -24.83 4.52
CA ARG A 166 -8.87 -25.98 5.01
C ARG A 166 -8.82 -27.11 4.01
N LYS A 167 -8.28 -28.25 4.43
CA LYS A 167 -8.28 -29.49 3.65
C LYS A 167 -9.72 -30.05 3.59
N PRO A 168 -10.12 -30.72 2.50
CA PRO A 168 -11.34 -31.50 2.50
C PRO A 168 -11.26 -32.52 3.64
N GLN A 169 -12.27 -32.52 4.51
CA GLN A 169 -12.46 -33.62 5.44
C GLN A 169 -12.96 -34.78 4.58
N PHE A 170 -12.09 -35.75 4.30
CA PHE A 170 -12.53 -37.01 3.68
C PHE A 170 -13.51 -37.64 4.67
N ALA A 171 -14.78 -37.70 4.29
CA ALA A 171 -15.81 -38.49 4.95
C ALA A 171 -15.77 -39.91 4.39
#